data_AF-A0AAE1UFJ2-F1
#
_entry.id   AF-A0AAE1UFJ2-F1
#
_cell.length_a   1.000
_cell.length_b   1.000
_cell.length_c   1.000
_cell.angle_alpha   90.00
_cell.angle_beta   90.00
_cell.angle_gamma   90.00
#
_symmetry.space_group_name_H-M   'P 1'
#
loop_
_entity.id
_entity.type
_entity.pdbx_description
1 polymer ?
#
loop_
_entity_poly.entity_id
_entity_poly.type
_entity_poly.pdbx_seq_one_letter_code
_entity_poly.pdbx_strand_id
1 'polypeptide(L)'
;MDDCLLIANTSLNHGEYSYALLWYRYCLLLTAEQHDTHQFVKDQIREAEIEHNAKFMVWGPGEFIYQHPVTPDNNRQVPLDTTFAKGCRGEHVQFPGWWHLKCHVDHRGSPFLLLQPIRYEQLHYDPELYIFYDVISDAEIGAIKSLSKELVRILTSL
;
A
#
# COMPACT_ATOMS: atom_id res chain seq x y z
N MET A 1 -20.48 -0.89 -14.02
CA MET A 1 -19.93 -2.22 -13.68
C MET A 1 -18.76 -2.55 -14.60
N ASP A 2 -18.85 -2.20 -15.88
CA ASP A 2 -17.82 -2.48 -16.89
C ASP A 2 -16.53 -1.65 -16.76
N ASP A 3 -16.62 -0.42 -16.22
CA ASP A 3 -15.46 0.48 -16.12
C ASP A 3 -14.33 -0.07 -15.25
N CYS A 4 -14.65 -0.78 -14.17
CA CYS A 4 -13.62 -1.32 -13.28
C CYS A 4 -12.85 -2.46 -13.99
N LEU A 5 -13.56 -3.30 -14.76
CA LEU A 5 -12.97 -4.42 -15.51
C LEU A 5 -12.11 -3.89 -16.66
N LEU A 6 -12.58 -2.83 -17.32
CA LEU A 6 -11.82 -2.14 -18.34
C LEU A 6 -10.48 -1.63 -17.77
N ILE A 7 -10.52 -0.88 -16.66
CA ILE A 7 -9.31 -0.35 -16.03
C ILE A 7 -8.39 -1.49 -15.57
N ALA A 8 -8.94 -2.55 -14.96
CA ALA A 8 -8.15 -3.70 -14.50
C ALA A 8 -7.44 -4.41 -15.67
N ASN A 9 -8.17 -4.73 -16.74
CA ASN A 9 -7.63 -5.38 -17.94
C ASN A 9 -6.60 -4.51 -18.65
N THR A 10 -6.85 -3.20 -18.78
CA THR A 10 -5.88 -2.26 -19.35
C THR A 10 -4.59 -2.26 -18.53
N SER A 11 -4.71 -2.15 -17.20
CA SER A 11 -3.55 -2.16 -16.30
C SER A 11 -2.75 -3.46 -16.41
N LEU A 12 -3.44 -4.60 -16.51
CA LEU A 12 -2.82 -5.92 -16.69
C LEU A 12 -2.03 -5.99 -18.00
N ASN A 13 -2.66 -5.57 -19.10
CA ASN A 13 -2.05 -5.55 -20.44
C ASN A 13 -0.83 -4.62 -20.53
N HIS A 14 -0.79 -3.56 -19.71
CA HIS A 14 0.36 -2.65 -19.59
C HIS A 14 1.46 -3.19 -18.65
N GLY A 15 1.25 -4.34 -18.01
CA GLY A 15 2.20 -4.94 -17.07
C GLY A 15 2.24 -4.25 -15.70
N GLU A 16 1.21 -3.46 -15.37
CA GLU A 16 1.01 -2.81 -14.08
C GLU A 16 0.25 -3.74 -13.12
N TYR A 17 0.84 -4.89 -12.84
CA TYR A 17 0.17 -6.01 -12.16
C TYR A 17 -0.44 -5.64 -10.79
N SER A 18 0.26 -4.86 -9.97
CA SER A 18 -0.24 -4.43 -8.67
C SER A 18 -1.47 -3.52 -8.79
N TYR A 19 -1.49 -2.65 -9.80
CA TYR A 19 -2.62 -1.76 -10.06
C TYR A 19 -3.80 -2.54 -10.66
N ALA A 20 -3.53 -3.48 -11.57
CA ALA A 20 -4.54 -4.42 -12.08
C ALA A 20 -5.23 -5.20 -10.96
N LEU A 21 -4.46 -5.78 -10.03
CA LEU A 21 -4.98 -6.52 -8.88
C LEU A 21 -5.85 -5.66 -7.96
N LEU A 22 -5.48 -4.39 -7.74
CA LEU A 22 -6.29 -3.45 -6.97
C LEU A 22 -7.66 -3.25 -7.62
N TRP A 23 -7.69 -3.02 -8.93
CA TRP A 23 -8.93 -2.81 -9.69
C TRP A 23 -9.78 -4.06 -9.80
N TYR A 24 -9.19 -5.24 -9.99
CA TYR A 24 -9.96 -6.49 -9.96
C TYR A 24 -10.58 -6.75 -8.59
N ARG A 25 -9.87 -6.47 -7.49
CA ARG A 25 -10.45 -6.59 -6.13
C ARG A 25 -11.60 -5.59 -5.93
N TYR A 26 -11.47 -4.39 -6.47
CA TYR A 26 -12.57 -3.42 -6.49
C TYR A 26 -13.76 -3.94 -7.31
N CYS A 27 -13.54 -4.53 -8.50
CA CYS A 27 -14.60 -5.18 -9.28
C CYS A 27 -15.27 -6.33 -8.53
N LEU A 28 -14.51 -7.10 -7.77
CA LEU A 28 -15.03 -8.20 -6.97
C LEU A 28 -16.08 -7.70 -5.97
N LEU A 29 -15.83 -6.55 -5.33
CA LEU A 29 -16.77 -5.93 -4.40
C LEU A 29 -18.06 -5.48 -5.10
N LEU A 30 -17.96 -4.97 -6.33
CA LEU A 30 -19.11 -4.47 -7.08
C LEU A 30 -19.96 -5.57 -7.72
N THR A 31 -19.38 -6.75 -7.98
CA THR A 31 -20.01 -7.85 -8.72
C THR A 31 -20.54 -8.96 -7.81
N ALA A 32 -20.49 -8.79 -6.48
CA ALA A 32 -20.82 -9.82 -5.50
C ALA A 32 -22.18 -10.53 -5.70
N GLU A 33 -23.17 -9.83 -6.25
CA GLU A 33 -24.52 -10.37 -6.52
C GLU A 33 -24.65 -11.07 -7.89
N GLN A 34 -23.72 -10.85 -8.82
CA GLN A 34 -23.70 -11.43 -10.15
C GLN A 34 -22.73 -12.61 -10.21
N HIS A 35 -23.25 -13.82 -10.05
CA HIS A 35 -22.45 -15.03 -9.90
C HIS A 35 -21.40 -15.23 -11.02
N ASP A 36 -21.82 -15.09 -12.28
CA ASP A 36 -20.94 -15.32 -13.44
C ASP A 36 -19.84 -14.26 -13.56
N THR A 37 -20.20 -12.98 -13.41
CA THR A 37 -19.24 -11.86 -13.44
C THR A 37 -18.26 -11.94 -12.27
N HIS A 38 -18.75 -12.29 -11.08
CA HIS A 38 -17.94 -12.44 -9.88
C HIS A 38 -16.94 -13.60 -10.01
N GLN A 39 -17.36 -14.72 -10.59
CA GLN A 39 -16.46 -15.85 -10.84
C GLN A 39 -15.40 -15.51 -11.90
N PHE A 40 -15.80 -14.83 -12.99
CA PHE A 40 -14.87 -14.33 -14.00
C PHE A 40 -13.80 -13.40 -13.40
N VAL A 41 -14.20 -12.45 -12.55
CA VAL A 41 -13.25 -11.54 -11.88
C VAL A 41 -12.27 -12.31 -10.99
N LYS A 42 -12.73 -13.36 -10.28
CA LYS A 42 -11.83 -14.22 -9.48
C LYS A 42 -10.80 -14.93 -10.33
N ASP A 43 -11.20 -15.45 -11.49
CA ASP A 43 -10.30 -16.14 -12.39
C ASP A 43 -9.24 -15.16 -12.96
N GLN A 44 -9.65 -13.93 -13.30
CA GLN A 44 -8.73 -12.86 -13.71
C GLN A 44 -7.76 -12.43 -12.60
N ILE A 45 -8.23 -12.35 -11.34
CA ILE A 45 -7.33 -12.09 -10.19
C ILE A 45 -6.26 -13.16 -10.12
N ARG A 46 -6.64 -14.44 -10.25
CA ARG A 46 -5.69 -15.56 -10.16
C ARG A 46 -4.63 -15.50 -11.25
N GLU A 47 -5.02 -15.18 -12.48
CA GLU A 47 -4.09 -15.01 -13.61
C GLU A 47 -3.14 -13.83 -13.36
N ALA A 48 -3.67 -12.68 -12.97
CA ALA A 48 -2.88 -11.49 -12.65
C ALA A 48 -1.92 -11.72 -11.47
N GLU A 49 -2.31 -12.50 -10.46
CA GLU A 49 -1.44 -12.89 -9.34
C GLU A 49 -0.29 -13.79 -9.80
N ILE A 50 -0.53 -14.73 -10.72
CA ILE A 50 0.53 -15.57 -11.28
C ILE A 50 1.56 -14.71 -12.01
N GLU A 51 1.12 -13.79 -12.88
CA GLU A 51 2.03 -12.91 -13.63
C GLU A 51 2.77 -11.92 -12.71
N HIS A 52 2.06 -11.31 -11.76
CA HIS A 52 2.65 -10.48 -10.72
C HIS A 52 3.77 -11.23 -10.00
N ASN A 53 3.47 -12.45 -9.55
CA ASN A 53 4.39 -13.29 -8.80
C ASN A 53 5.56 -13.76 -9.67
N ALA A 54 5.33 -14.08 -10.93
CA ALA A 54 6.38 -14.41 -11.87
C ALA A 54 7.36 -13.24 -12.09
N LYS A 55 6.85 -12.01 -12.16
CA LYS A 55 7.66 -10.82 -12.43
C LYS A 55 8.33 -10.24 -11.18
N PHE A 56 7.67 -10.31 -10.03
CA PHE A 56 8.12 -9.67 -8.79
C PHE A 56 8.53 -10.65 -7.68
N MET A 57 8.27 -11.95 -7.83
CA MET A 57 8.64 -12.98 -6.83
C MET A 57 9.49 -14.15 -7.39
N VAL A 58 9.83 -14.20 -8.68
CA VAL A 58 10.75 -15.23 -9.23
C VAL A 58 12.20 -14.77 -9.22
N TRP A 59 13.01 -15.63 -8.61
CA TRP A 59 14.28 -15.42 -7.94
C TRP A 59 15.52 -15.38 -8.85
N GLY A 60 16.46 -14.49 -8.51
CA GLY A 60 17.90 -14.68 -8.73
C GLY A 60 18.62 -15.00 -7.41
N PRO A 61 19.87 -15.50 -7.44
CA PRO A 61 20.58 -15.92 -6.24
C PRO A 61 21.16 -14.71 -5.51
N GLY A 62 20.43 -14.18 -4.54
CA GLY A 62 20.91 -13.15 -3.61
C GLY A 62 19.90 -12.03 -3.38
N GLU A 63 19.42 -11.94 -2.14
CA GLU A 63 18.80 -10.76 -1.52
C GLU A 63 17.54 -10.16 -2.20
N PHE A 64 16.36 -10.64 -1.77
CA PHE A 64 15.34 -9.86 -1.02
C PHE A 64 14.07 -10.71 -0.93
N ILE A 65 13.84 -11.28 0.26
CA ILE A 65 12.67 -12.08 0.55
C ILE A 65 11.63 -11.19 1.24
N TYR A 66 10.68 -10.60 0.50
CA TYR A 66 9.40 -10.27 1.12
C TYR A 66 8.62 -11.58 1.27
N GLN A 67 9.04 -12.40 2.22
CA GLN A 67 8.21 -13.47 2.74
C GLN A 67 6.98 -12.74 3.27
N HIS A 68 5.85 -12.83 2.56
CA HIS A 68 4.59 -12.80 3.28
C HIS A 68 4.76 -13.82 4.40
N PRO A 69 4.69 -13.42 5.67
CA PRO A 69 4.86 -14.38 6.75
C PRO A 69 3.65 -15.29 6.67
N VAL A 70 3.85 -16.45 6.05
CA VAL A 70 2.85 -17.50 5.96
C VAL A 70 2.70 -18.00 7.38
N THR A 71 1.67 -17.52 8.07
CA THR A 71 1.32 -18.09 9.37
C THR A 71 0.87 -19.53 9.15
N PRO A 72 1.26 -20.48 10.00
CA PRO A 72 0.79 -21.87 9.93
C PRO A 72 -0.73 -22.05 10.10
N ASP A 73 -1.48 -20.98 10.43
CA ASP A 73 -2.81 -21.05 11.05
C ASP A 73 -3.90 -20.25 10.31
N ASN A 74 -3.80 -20.00 9.00
CA ASN A 74 -4.82 -19.23 8.24
C ASN A 74 -5.16 -17.81 8.79
N ASN A 75 -4.43 -17.31 9.78
CA ASN A 75 -4.61 -15.97 10.30
C ASN A 75 -3.88 -14.99 9.38
N ARG A 76 -4.64 -14.12 8.70
CA ARG A 76 -4.13 -13.07 7.79
C ARG A 76 -3.26 -12.00 8.48
N GLN A 77 -2.83 -12.23 9.72
CA GLN A 77 -2.07 -11.30 10.53
C GLN A 77 -0.63 -11.78 10.63
N VAL A 78 0.28 -10.94 10.17
CA VAL A 78 1.71 -11.12 10.38
C VAL A 78 1.97 -11.22 11.90
N PRO A 79 2.67 -12.25 12.40
CA PRO A 79 3.03 -12.32 13.81
C PRO A 79 3.78 -11.06 14.23
N LEU A 80 3.36 -10.51 15.37
CA LEU A 80 3.76 -9.16 15.80
C LEU A 80 5.28 -9.05 16.04
N ASP A 81 5.94 -10.17 16.34
CA ASP A 81 7.37 -10.28 16.66
C ASP A 81 8.28 -10.40 15.44
N THR A 82 7.73 -10.55 14.23
CA THR A 82 8.53 -10.65 12.99
C THR A 82 9.28 -9.35 12.71
N THR A 83 10.44 -9.45 12.06
CA THR A 83 11.23 -8.29 11.63
C THR A 83 10.42 -7.31 10.79
N PHE A 84 9.56 -7.84 9.91
CA PHE A 84 8.64 -7.05 9.09
C PHE A 84 7.65 -6.25 9.95
N ALA A 85 6.93 -6.90 10.88
CA ALA A 85 5.95 -6.22 11.71
C ALA A 85 6.59 -5.19 12.65
N LYS A 86 7.80 -5.47 13.15
CA LYS A 86 8.62 -4.52 13.92
C LYS A 86 8.98 -3.30 13.09
N GLY A 87 9.45 -3.48 11.86
CA GLY A 87 9.73 -2.40 10.92
C GLY A 87 8.50 -1.53 10.64
N CYS A 88 7.32 -2.13 10.41
CA CYS A 88 6.07 -1.38 10.22
C CYS A 88 5.65 -0.53 11.43
N ARG A 89 6.11 -0.87 12.65
CA ARG A 89 5.85 -0.09 13.87
C ARG A 89 6.97 0.89 14.20
N GLY A 90 8.01 0.98 13.38
CA GLY A 90 9.18 1.80 13.65
C GLY A 90 10.08 1.26 14.77
N GLU A 91 9.95 -0.02 15.12
CA GLU A 91 10.89 -0.65 16.04
C GLU A 91 12.23 -0.82 15.33
N HIS A 92 13.27 -0.15 15.85
CA HIS A 92 14.52 0.02 15.15
C HIS A 92 15.25 -1.32 14.92
N VAL A 93 15.20 -1.85 13.70
CA VAL A 93 16.07 -2.94 13.27
C VAL A 93 17.32 -2.29 12.68
N GLN A 94 18.47 -2.44 13.34
CA GLN A 94 19.70 -1.79 12.88
C GLN A 94 20.10 -2.30 11.49
N PHE A 95 19.81 -1.52 10.45
CA PHE A 95 20.24 -1.83 9.08
C PHE A 95 21.59 -1.15 8.79
N PRO A 96 22.49 -1.79 8.02
CA PRO A 96 23.72 -1.17 7.57
C PRO A 96 23.43 0.13 6.83
N GLY A 97 24.11 1.23 7.17
CA GLY A 97 23.91 2.54 6.53
C GLY A 97 22.94 3.49 7.23
N TRP A 98 22.35 3.12 8.37
CA TRP A 98 21.45 4.02 9.14
C TRP A 98 22.11 5.35 9.52
N TRP A 99 23.43 5.38 9.71
CA TRP A 99 24.16 6.61 10.02
C TRP A 99 24.11 7.67 8.89
N HIS A 100 23.68 7.31 7.68
CA HIS A 100 23.46 8.26 6.58
C HIS A 100 22.08 8.90 6.57
N LEU A 101 21.16 8.43 7.42
CA LEU A 101 19.83 8.99 7.53
C LEU A 101 19.86 10.35 8.21
N LYS A 102 19.14 11.30 7.65
CA LYS A 102 19.16 12.70 8.07
C LYS A 102 17.74 13.22 8.24
N CYS A 103 17.57 14.06 9.25
CA CYS A 103 16.40 14.91 9.38
C CYS A 103 16.64 16.21 8.61
N HIS A 104 15.63 16.62 7.86
CA HIS A 104 15.67 17.80 7.01
C HIS A 104 14.55 18.76 7.40
N VAL A 105 14.89 20.04 7.36
CA VAL A 105 13.95 21.15 7.38
C VAL A 105 14.14 21.86 6.06
N ASP A 106 13.17 21.72 5.16
CA ASP A 106 13.29 22.19 3.78
C ASP A 106 12.09 23.07 3.43
N HIS A 107 12.31 24.02 2.53
CA HIS A 107 11.27 24.86 1.96
C HIS A 107 10.88 24.39 0.56
N ARG A 108 11.63 23.44 -0.04
CA ARG A 108 11.36 22.82 -1.35
C ARG A 108 11.10 23.85 -2.47
N GLY A 109 11.64 25.06 -2.33
CA GLY A 109 11.39 26.19 -3.23
C GLY A 109 9.96 26.76 -3.22
N SER A 110 9.10 26.36 -2.27
CA SER A 110 7.74 26.84 -2.15
C SER A 110 7.65 28.07 -1.24
N PRO A 111 7.06 29.20 -1.69
CA PRO A 111 6.86 30.38 -0.84
C PRO A 111 6.05 30.10 0.42
N PHE A 112 5.10 29.16 0.36
CA PHE A 112 4.31 28.74 1.51
C PHE A 112 5.18 28.08 2.59
N LEU A 113 6.11 27.22 2.17
CA LEU A 113 6.99 26.52 3.09
C LEU A 113 8.07 27.43 3.68
N LEU A 114 8.22 28.68 3.24
CA LEU A 114 9.08 29.66 3.93
C LEU A 114 8.54 29.98 5.34
N LEU A 115 7.22 30.07 5.47
CA LEU A 115 6.55 30.31 6.76
C LEU A 115 6.40 29.03 7.56
N GLN A 116 6.17 27.91 6.87
CA GLN A 116 6.00 26.60 7.48
C GLN A 116 6.89 25.56 6.78
N PRO A 117 8.18 25.50 7.11
CA PRO A 117 9.10 24.55 6.50
C PRO A 117 8.64 23.12 6.71
N ILE A 118 8.82 22.29 5.69
CA ILE A 118 8.52 20.87 5.80
C ILE A 118 9.62 20.18 6.59
N ARG A 119 9.21 19.38 7.58
CA ARG A 119 10.11 18.57 8.40
C ARG A 119 9.97 17.12 7.97
N TYR A 120 11.07 16.50 7.59
CA TYR A 120 11.07 15.09 7.21
C TYR A 120 12.34 14.36 7.61
N GLU A 121 12.22 13.07 7.83
CA GLU A 121 13.33 12.16 8.10
C GLU A 121 13.39 11.11 6.99
N GLN A 122 14.58 10.88 6.43
CA GLN A 122 14.80 9.73 5.57
C GLN A 122 14.97 8.49 6.46
N LEU A 123 14.09 7.50 6.33
CA LEU A 123 14.16 6.23 7.06
C LEU A 123 14.91 5.13 6.32
N HIS A 124 14.99 5.21 4.99
CA HIS A 124 15.69 4.23 4.20
C HIS A 124 16.13 4.83 2.85
N TYR A 125 17.25 4.33 2.32
CA TYR A 125 17.81 4.81 1.07
C TYR A 125 17.32 4.02 -0.14
N ASP A 126 17.19 2.69 -0.03
CA ASP A 126 16.73 1.84 -1.14
C ASP A 126 15.91 0.64 -0.61
N PRO A 127 14.56 0.68 -0.71
CA PRO A 127 13.78 1.75 -1.31
C PRO A 127 13.84 3.05 -0.52
N GLU A 128 13.72 4.19 -1.21
CA GLU A 128 13.64 5.48 -0.55
C GLU A 128 12.39 5.56 0.33
N LEU A 129 12.59 5.73 1.64
CA LEU A 129 11.51 5.88 2.61
C LEU A 129 11.69 7.17 3.38
N TYR A 130 10.64 7.99 3.44
CA TYR A 130 10.63 9.26 4.15
C TYR A 130 9.42 9.36 5.08
N ILE A 131 9.62 9.88 6.29
CA ILE A 131 8.55 10.29 7.21
C ILE A 131 8.47 11.81 7.22
N PHE A 132 7.27 12.34 7.01
CA PHE A 132 6.98 13.77 7.13
C PHE A 132 6.26 14.07 8.45
N TYR A 133 6.75 15.07 9.18
CA TYR A 133 6.22 15.46 10.48
C TYR A 133 5.32 16.67 10.38
N ASP A 134 4.23 16.66 11.15
CA ASP A 134 3.31 17.78 11.36
C ASP A 134 2.76 18.37 10.04
N VAL A 135 2.50 17.49 9.07
CA VAL A 135 1.88 17.86 7.77
C VAL A 135 0.40 18.20 7.94
N ILE A 136 -0.28 17.52 8.86
CA ILE A 136 -1.71 17.68 9.13
C ILE A 136 -1.87 17.83 10.64
N SER A 137 -2.59 18.86 11.07
CA SER A 137 -2.87 19.12 12.49
C SER A 137 -3.87 18.11 13.07
N ASP A 138 -3.87 17.94 14.40
CA ASP A 138 -4.83 17.04 15.07
C ASP A 138 -6.30 17.41 14.80
N ALA A 139 -6.60 18.70 14.65
CA ALA A 139 -7.93 19.17 14.31
C ALA A 139 -8.36 18.74 12.90
N GLU A 140 -7.47 18.88 11.91
CA GLU A 140 -7.70 18.41 10.54
C GLU A 140 -7.79 16.88 10.47
N ILE A 141 -6.93 16.16 11.20
CA ILE A 141 -7.01 14.71 11.36
C ILE A 141 -8.39 14.32 11.93
N GLY A 142 -8.88 15.04 12.93
CA GLY A 142 -10.20 14.84 13.50
C GLY A 142 -11.32 15.04 12.48
N ALA A 143 -11.24 16.11 11.68
CA ALA A 143 -12.19 16.40 10.62
C ALA A 143 -12.19 15.30 9.55
N ILE A 144 -11.02 14.87 9.07
CA ILE A 144 -10.88 13.78 8.09
C ILE A 144 -11.50 12.50 8.66
N LYS A 145 -11.17 12.12 9.91
CA LYS A 145 -11.76 10.96 10.57
C LYS A 145 -13.28 11.03 10.64
N SER A 146 -13.85 12.20 10.95
CA SER A 146 -15.30 12.40 11.00
C SER A 146 -15.94 12.22 9.63
N LEU A 147 -15.38 12.84 8.59
CA LEU A 147 -15.87 12.73 7.23
C LEU A 147 -15.78 11.28 6.72
N SER A 148 -14.66 10.60 6.97
CA SER A 148 -14.48 9.20 6.61
C SER A 148 -15.49 8.28 7.30
N LYS A 149 -15.79 8.51 8.59
CA LYS A 149 -16.80 7.72 9.32
C LYS A 149 -18.20 7.89 8.73
N GLU A 150 -18.58 9.12 8.37
CA GLU A 150 -19.90 9.35 7.77
C GLU A 150 -20.01 8.70 6.39
N LEU A 151 -18.95 8.79 5.57
CA LEU A 151 -18.89 8.11 4.27
C LEU A 151 -19.04 6.59 4.41
N VAL A 152 -18.31 5.98 5.34
CA VAL A 152 -18.44 4.54 5.62
C VAL A 152 -19.86 4.21 6.07
N ARG A 153 -20.47 5.02 6.95
CA ARG A 153 -21.84 4.79 7.41
C ARG A 153 -22.83 4.75 6.26
N ILE A 154 -22.75 5.73 5.35
CA ILE A 154 -23.60 5.82 4.16
C ILE A 154 -23.46 4.55 3.31
N LEU A 155 -22.22 4.14 3.03
CA LEU A 155 -21.92 2.97 2.20
C LEU A 155 -22.36 1.64 2.83
N THR A 156 -22.44 1.56 4.16
CA THR A 156 -22.90 0.35 4.88
C THR A 156 -24.40 0.33 5.17
N SER A 157 -25.12 1.42 4.87
CA SER A 157 -26.58 1.54 5.06
C SER A 157 -27.40 1.32 3.78
N LEU A 158 -26.72 1.02 2.67
CA LEU A 158 -27.27 0.57 1.40
C LEU A 158 -27.03 -0.94 1.28
#